data_AF-A0A938ITA7-F1
#
_entry.id   AF-A0A938ITA7-F1
#
_cell.length_a   1.000
_cell.length_b   1.000
_cell.length_c   1.000
_cell.angle_alpha   90.00
_cell.angle_beta   90.00
_cell.angle_gamma   90.00
#
_symmetry.space_group_name_H-M   'P 1'
#
loop_
_entity.id
_entity.type
_entity.pdbx_description
1 polymer ?
#
loop_
_entity_poly.entity_id
_entity_poly.type
_entity_poly.pdbx_seq_one_letter_code
_entity_poly.pdbx_strand_id
1 'polypeptide(L)'
;MLERATKHFVSLGSIKAKLEKCEGLTHPLSAPVAWDIPALYDHGWIKSYQMMRPPCAVGEGCEDSVQVNGKCYYAGSVNYVMFGHMWRLCDQTYREWYATRWSTILLLRLGLIDEAMPRSPDSTMYSEARMVRLIASYKGPYGIARLAAGTTKAADNFQASVDWARAGYQGWPNAGGQPASDRPDCGKCPHKATCAFGFRWLTAGEGVARIAEKMFGQDGS
;
A
#
# COMPACT_ATOMS: atom_id res chain seq x y z
N MET A 1 -3.09 -13.20 -2.41
CA MET A 1 -2.26 -12.04 -2.79
C MET A 1 -1.37 -11.57 -1.64
N LEU A 2 -1.93 -11.24 -0.47
CA LEU A 2 -1.16 -10.85 0.72
C LEU A 2 -0.08 -11.88 1.09
N GLU A 3 -0.40 -13.17 1.00
CA GLU A 3 0.58 -14.25 1.16
C GLU A 3 1.76 -14.16 0.17
N ARG A 4 1.51 -13.78 -1.09
CA ARG A 4 2.59 -13.60 -2.07
C ARG A 4 3.46 -12.39 -1.72
N ALA A 5 2.86 -11.31 -1.21
CA ALA A 5 3.60 -10.16 -0.72
C ALA A 5 4.49 -10.54 0.48
N THR A 6 3.97 -11.35 1.42
CA THR A 6 4.77 -11.91 2.52
C THR A 6 5.91 -12.78 2.00
N LYS A 7 5.65 -13.73 1.11
CA LYS A 7 6.69 -14.61 0.53
C LYS A 7 7.77 -13.80 -0.18
N HIS A 8 7.39 -12.79 -0.98
CA HIS A 8 8.32 -11.87 -1.62
C HIS A 8 9.19 -11.15 -0.59
N PHE A 9 8.57 -10.54 0.44
CA PHE A 9 9.29 -9.82 1.48
C PHE A 9 10.25 -10.69 2.29
N VAL A 10 9.84 -11.93 2.62
CA VAL A 10 10.71 -12.92 3.27
C VAL A 10 11.88 -13.30 2.38
N SER A 11 11.65 -13.45 1.07
CA SER A 11 12.68 -13.85 0.09
C SER A 11 13.80 -12.83 -0.11
N LEU A 12 13.63 -11.58 0.35
CA LEU A 12 14.68 -10.54 0.31
C LEU A 12 15.92 -10.91 1.16
N GLY A 13 15.78 -11.88 2.08
CA GLY A 13 16.89 -12.40 2.87
C GLY A 13 17.36 -11.44 3.96
N SER A 14 18.14 -10.42 3.59
CA SER A 14 18.76 -9.50 4.55
C SER A 14 17.76 -8.50 5.12
N ILE A 15 17.98 -8.10 6.38
CA ILE A 15 17.22 -7.01 7.03
C ILE A 15 17.36 -5.73 6.21
N LYS A 16 18.56 -5.44 5.69
CA LYS A 16 18.81 -4.27 4.85
C LYS A 16 17.91 -4.22 3.62
N ALA A 17 17.85 -5.29 2.83
CA ALA A 17 17.00 -5.34 1.64
C ALA A 17 15.50 -5.18 1.97
N LYS A 18 15.06 -5.73 3.11
CA LYS A 18 13.71 -5.51 3.64
C LYS A 18 13.47 -4.04 4.00
N LEU A 19 14.41 -3.41 4.71
CA LEU A 19 14.31 -2.00 5.10
C LEU A 19 14.33 -1.05 3.90
N GLU A 20 15.10 -1.34 2.86
CA GLU A 20 15.08 -0.60 1.58
C GLU A 20 13.71 -0.65 0.89
N LYS A 21 13.02 -1.80 0.94
CA LYS A 21 11.62 -1.92 0.48
C LYS A 21 10.64 -1.17 1.38
N CYS A 22 10.87 -1.16 2.69
CA CYS A 22 10.04 -0.43 3.64
C CYS A 22 10.16 1.09 3.49
N GLU A 23 11.36 1.60 3.18
CA GLU A 23 11.60 3.02 2.97
C GLU A 23 10.71 3.58 1.86
N GLY A 24 10.48 2.80 0.80
CA GLY A 24 9.56 3.16 -0.30
C GLY A 24 8.14 3.51 0.16
N LEU A 25 7.66 2.93 1.27
CA LEU A 25 6.33 3.22 1.84
C LEU A 25 6.25 4.55 2.58
N THR A 26 7.38 5.10 3.02
CA THR A 26 7.44 6.33 3.82
C THR A 26 8.06 7.51 3.08
N HIS A 27 8.82 7.25 2.02
CA HIS A 27 9.49 8.28 1.25
C HIS A 27 8.46 9.18 0.53
N PRO A 28 8.45 10.51 0.73
CA PRO A 28 7.38 11.40 0.26
C PRO A 28 7.08 11.30 -1.24
N LEU A 29 8.12 11.13 -2.05
CA LEU A 29 7.96 10.97 -3.49
C LEU A 29 7.58 9.55 -3.88
N SER A 30 8.05 8.52 -3.18
CA SER A 30 7.85 7.12 -3.61
C SER A 30 6.53 6.55 -3.09
N ALA A 31 6.13 6.93 -1.88
CA ALA A 31 4.98 6.38 -1.17
C ALA A 31 3.69 6.34 -2.01
N PRO A 32 3.37 7.30 -2.88
CA PRO A 32 2.16 7.22 -3.73
C PRO A 32 2.17 6.09 -4.77
N VAL A 33 3.33 5.55 -5.13
CA VAL A 33 3.47 4.52 -6.19
C VAL A 33 4.20 3.26 -5.75
N ALA A 34 4.79 3.27 -4.54
CA ALA A 34 5.62 2.20 -4.04
C ALA A 34 4.85 0.93 -3.72
N TRP A 35 3.58 1.07 -3.37
CA TRP A 35 2.70 -0.03 -3.04
C TRP A 35 1.49 0.09 -3.94
N ASP A 36 1.04 -1.04 -4.46
CA ASP A 36 -0.20 -1.07 -5.20
C ASP A 36 -0.68 -2.49 -5.46
N ILE A 37 -1.98 -2.62 -5.69
CA ILE A 37 -2.57 -3.66 -6.51
C ILE A 37 -2.90 -2.95 -7.82
N PRO A 38 -2.04 -3.03 -8.85
CA PRO A 38 -2.22 -2.24 -10.06
C PRO A 38 -3.63 -2.39 -10.63
N ALA A 39 -4.13 -3.63 -10.57
CA ALA A 39 -5.47 -4.05 -10.91
C ALA A 39 -6.57 -3.65 -9.89
N LEU A 40 -6.39 -2.60 -9.08
CA LEU A 40 -7.43 -1.95 -8.26
C LEU A 40 -7.25 -0.42 -8.20
N TYR A 41 -6.06 0.09 -8.55
CA TYR A 41 -5.72 1.52 -8.45
C TYR A 41 -5.92 2.30 -9.75
N ASP A 42 -5.51 1.76 -10.89
CA ASP A 42 -5.58 2.49 -12.15
C ASP A 42 -6.90 2.21 -12.89
N HIS A 43 -7.92 3.04 -12.72
CA HIS A 43 -9.21 2.81 -13.37
C HIS A 43 -9.14 2.81 -14.91
N GLY A 44 -8.03 3.25 -15.52
CA GLY A 44 -7.75 3.09 -16.94
C GLY A 44 -7.68 1.62 -17.36
N TRP A 45 -7.12 0.74 -16.50
CA TRP A 45 -7.11 -0.70 -16.75
C TRP A 45 -8.49 -1.34 -16.52
N ILE A 46 -9.33 -0.82 -15.61
CA ILE A 46 -10.72 -1.30 -15.49
C ILE A 46 -11.48 -1.05 -16.81
N LYS A 47 -11.18 0.05 -17.51
CA LYS A 47 -11.74 0.33 -18.83
C LYS A 47 -11.12 -0.54 -19.94
N SER A 48 -9.84 -0.92 -19.86
CA SER A 48 -9.14 -1.64 -20.94
C SER A 48 -9.01 -3.16 -20.77
N TYR A 49 -9.09 -3.70 -19.56
CA TYR A 49 -9.11 -5.15 -19.32
C TYR A 49 -10.55 -5.66 -19.33
N GLN A 50 -11.13 -5.73 -20.53
CA GLN A 50 -12.44 -6.36 -20.77
C GLN A 50 -12.52 -7.80 -20.20
N MET A 51 -11.39 -8.51 -20.07
CA MET A 51 -11.38 -9.86 -19.47
C MET A 51 -11.66 -9.88 -17.96
N MET A 52 -11.39 -8.78 -17.24
CA MET A 52 -11.66 -8.66 -15.79
C MET A 52 -12.95 -7.90 -15.50
N ARG A 53 -13.37 -7.03 -16.42
CA ARG A 53 -14.63 -6.29 -16.33
C ARG A 53 -15.73 -7.09 -17.03
N PRO A 54 -16.61 -7.80 -16.30
CA PRO A 54 -17.74 -8.47 -16.94
C PRO A 54 -18.58 -7.44 -17.71
N PRO A 55 -19.23 -7.82 -18.83
CA PRO A 55 -20.11 -6.93 -19.58
C PRO A 55 -21.25 -6.31 -18.75
N CYS A 56 -21.60 -6.90 -17.60
CA CYS A 56 -22.58 -6.35 -16.68
C CYS A 56 -22.03 -5.29 -15.70
N ALA A 57 -20.70 -5.10 -15.60
CA ALA A 57 -20.09 -4.06 -14.76
C ALA A 57 -19.99 -2.73 -15.54
N VAL A 58 -21.05 -2.38 -16.27
CA VAL A 58 -21.13 -1.19 -17.12
C VAL A 58 -22.28 -0.33 -16.58
N GLY A 59 -21.96 0.86 -16.09
CA GLY A 59 -22.93 1.78 -15.49
C GLY A 59 -22.47 2.37 -14.16
N GLU A 60 -23.15 3.44 -13.78
CA GLU A 60 -22.87 4.26 -12.59
C GLU A 60 -22.87 3.41 -11.31
N GLY A 61 -21.75 3.42 -10.58
CA GLY A 61 -21.59 2.77 -9.27
C GLY A 61 -21.00 1.35 -9.26
N CYS A 62 -20.95 0.66 -10.41
CA CYS A 62 -20.33 -0.68 -10.51
C CYS A 62 -18.89 -0.63 -11.05
N GLU A 63 -18.55 0.42 -11.81
CA GLU A 63 -17.28 0.52 -12.54
C GLU A 63 -16.04 0.72 -11.67
N ASP A 64 -16.23 1.09 -10.40
CA ASP A 64 -15.17 1.34 -9.44
C ASP A 64 -15.35 0.50 -8.17
N SER A 65 -16.20 -0.53 -8.23
CA SER A 65 -16.57 -1.37 -7.09
C SER A 65 -16.07 -2.81 -7.23
N VAL A 66 -15.77 -3.44 -6.10
CA VAL A 66 -15.40 -4.86 -5.99
C VAL A 66 -16.14 -5.51 -4.83
N GLN A 67 -16.40 -6.80 -4.95
CA GLN A 67 -17.00 -7.59 -3.87
C GLN A 67 -15.92 -8.36 -3.09
N VAL A 68 -15.95 -8.27 -1.76
CA VAL A 68 -15.11 -9.08 -0.87
C VAL A 68 -16.03 -9.80 0.12
N ASN A 69 -16.00 -11.14 0.13
CA ASN A 69 -16.85 -11.99 0.98
C ASN A 69 -18.33 -11.55 0.99
N GLY A 70 -18.90 -11.28 -0.19
CA GLY A 70 -20.31 -10.89 -0.32
C GLY A 70 -20.63 -9.40 -0.07
N LYS A 71 -19.68 -8.60 0.45
CA LYS A 71 -19.86 -7.16 0.70
C LYS A 71 -19.23 -6.29 -0.37
N CYS A 72 -19.74 -5.07 -0.54
CA CYS A 72 -19.41 -4.20 -1.66
C CYS A 72 -18.52 -3.04 -1.27
N TYR A 73 -17.45 -2.85 -2.03
CA TYR A 73 -16.45 -1.86 -1.71
C TYR A 73 -16.01 -1.07 -2.91
N TYR A 74 -15.62 0.19 -2.70
CA TYR A 74 -14.82 0.89 -3.69
C TYR A 74 -13.46 0.18 -3.87
N ALA A 75 -13.09 -0.15 -5.10
CA ALA A 75 -11.87 -0.86 -5.46
C ALA A 75 -10.62 -0.20 -4.87
N GLY A 76 -10.55 1.14 -4.97
CA GLY A 76 -9.46 1.92 -4.43
C GLY A 76 -9.39 1.96 -2.90
N SER A 77 -10.46 1.60 -2.18
CA SER A 77 -10.45 1.41 -0.72
C SER A 77 -9.82 0.07 -0.38
N VAL A 78 -10.23 -1.01 -1.05
CA VAL A 78 -9.71 -2.36 -0.83
C VAL A 78 -8.21 -2.44 -1.09
N ASN A 79 -7.69 -1.64 -2.03
CA ASN A 79 -6.25 -1.56 -2.30
C ASN A 79 -5.40 -1.30 -1.04
N TYR A 80 -5.94 -0.56 -0.06
CA TYR A 80 -5.24 -0.25 1.18
C TYR A 80 -5.01 -1.45 2.09
N VAL A 81 -5.69 -2.58 1.88
CA VAL A 81 -5.37 -3.81 2.62
C VAL A 81 -3.94 -4.27 2.35
N MET A 82 -3.45 -4.08 1.13
CA MET A 82 -2.07 -4.38 0.77
C MET A 82 -1.11 -3.40 1.46
N PHE A 83 -1.42 -2.10 1.44
CA PHE A 83 -0.63 -1.08 2.13
C PHE A 83 -0.45 -1.41 3.61
N GLY A 84 -1.55 -1.72 4.29
CA GLY A 84 -1.53 -2.09 5.71
C GLY A 84 -0.72 -3.34 6.00
N HIS A 85 -0.89 -4.37 5.16
CA HIS A 85 -0.13 -5.60 5.29
C HIS A 85 1.38 -5.40 5.11
N MET A 86 1.79 -4.61 4.10
CA MET A 86 3.20 -4.24 3.90
C MET A 86 3.74 -3.45 5.10
N TRP A 87 2.97 -2.51 5.64
CA TRP A 87 3.33 -1.76 6.86
C TRP A 87 3.54 -2.67 8.07
N ARG A 88 2.69 -3.68 8.28
CA ARG A 88 2.87 -4.67 9.36
C ARG A 88 4.18 -5.43 9.21
N LEU A 89 4.49 -5.91 7.99
CA LEU A 89 5.74 -6.63 7.73
C LEU A 89 6.96 -5.74 8.02
N CYS A 90 6.88 -4.46 7.66
CA CYS A 90 7.91 -3.48 7.99
C CYS A 90 8.01 -3.21 9.49
N ASP A 91 6.90 -3.12 10.22
CA ASP A 91 6.90 -2.95 11.68
C ASP A 91 7.59 -4.13 12.38
N GLN A 92 7.23 -5.35 11.98
CA GLN A 92 7.85 -6.57 12.52
C GLN A 92 9.36 -6.59 12.27
N THR A 93 9.79 -6.39 11.02
CA THR A 93 11.22 -6.37 10.68
C THR A 93 11.97 -5.23 11.37
N TYR A 94 11.35 -4.05 11.48
CA TYR A 94 11.98 -2.91 12.14
C TYR A 94 12.13 -3.12 13.65
N ARG A 95 11.16 -3.76 14.31
CA ARG A 95 11.25 -4.15 15.72
C ARG A 95 12.32 -5.21 15.96
N GLU A 96 12.39 -6.23 15.10
CA GLU A 96 13.44 -7.26 15.15
C GLU A 96 14.83 -6.62 15.03
N TRP A 97 15.01 -5.76 14.02
CA TRP A 97 16.24 -4.98 13.86
C TRP A 97 16.55 -4.14 15.11
N TYR A 98 15.58 -3.37 15.60
CA TYR A 98 15.76 -2.49 16.76
C TYR A 98 16.15 -3.28 18.03
N ALA A 99 15.57 -4.46 18.25
CA ALA A 99 15.91 -5.33 19.37
C ALA A 99 17.36 -5.84 19.29
N THR A 100 17.86 -6.13 18.09
CA THR A 100 19.25 -6.56 17.87
C THR A 100 20.26 -5.40 17.79
N ARG A 101 19.80 -4.14 17.80
CA ARG A 101 20.64 -2.97 17.56
C ARG A 101 21.80 -2.85 18.54
N TRP A 102 21.62 -3.19 19.82
CA TRP A 102 22.68 -3.05 20.82
C TRP A 102 23.87 -3.97 20.57
N SER A 103 23.61 -5.23 20.18
CA SER A 103 24.70 -6.13 19.78
C SER A 103 25.36 -5.64 18.48
N THR A 104 24.59 -5.13 17.51
CA THR A 104 25.14 -4.56 16.28
C THR A 104 26.02 -3.33 16.54
N ILE A 105 25.62 -2.42 17.45
CA ILE A 105 26.44 -1.26 17.85
C ILE A 105 27.76 -1.72 18.48
N LEU A 106 27.71 -2.73 19.33
CA LEU A 106 28.91 -3.30 19.95
C LEU A 106 29.85 -3.87 18.87
N LEU A 107 29.33 -4.68 17.95
CA LEU A 107 30.10 -5.28 16.86
C LEU A 107 30.70 -4.22 15.92
N LEU A 108 29.96 -3.16 15.59
CA LEU A 108 30.47 -2.01 14.81
C LEU A 108 31.62 -1.31 15.54
N ARG A 109 31.46 -1.05 16.85
CA ARG A 109 32.52 -0.41 17.66
C ARG A 109 33.77 -1.27 17.78
N LEU A 110 33.61 -2.59 17.71
CA LEU A 110 34.71 -3.55 17.70
C LEU A 110 35.31 -3.76 16.30
N GLY A 111 34.78 -3.10 15.25
CA GLY A 111 35.26 -3.27 13.87
C GLY A 111 34.97 -4.66 13.28
N LEU A 112 33.96 -5.36 13.81
CA LEU A 112 33.62 -6.73 13.40
C LEU A 112 32.59 -6.77 12.26
N ILE A 113 31.95 -5.64 11.94
CA ILE A 113 31.01 -5.46 10.82
C ILE A 113 31.14 -4.02 10.29
N ASP A 114 30.83 -3.81 9.00
CA ASP A 114 31.00 -2.51 8.31
C ASP A 114 29.69 -1.80 7.90
N GLU A 115 28.52 -2.39 8.17
CA GLU A 115 27.27 -1.84 7.63
C GLU A 115 26.72 -0.65 8.43
N ALA A 116 26.63 0.50 7.75
CA ALA A 116 25.96 1.70 8.25
C ALA A 116 24.47 1.42 8.48
N MET A 117 24.06 1.48 9.74
CA MET A 117 22.67 1.31 10.15
C MET A 117 21.77 2.50 9.73
N PRO A 118 20.48 2.27 9.42
CA PRO A 118 19.54 3.36 9.16
C PRO A 118 19.48 4.31 10.36
N ARG A 119 19.58 5.62 10.07
CA ARG A 119 19.72 6.68 11.09
C ARG A 119 18.49 6.92 11.97
N SER A 120 17.33 6.33 11.68
CA SER A 120 16.11 6.64 12.41
C SER A 120 16.11 5.98 13.80
N PRO A 121 15.98 6.75 14.91
CA PRO A 121 15.91 6.20 16.25
C PRO A 121 14.49 5.79 16.68
N ASP A 122 13.47 6.03 15.85
CA ASP A 122 12.07 5.85 16.24
C ASP A 122 11.56 4.42 15.97
N SER A 123 11.50 3.60 17.02
CA SER A 123 10.90 2.25 17.02
C SER A 123 9.48 2.18 16.47
N THR A 124 8.77 3.32 16.39
CA THR A 124 7.39 3.42 15.91
C THR A 124 7.29 3.82 14.44
N MET A 125 8.40 3.84 13.69
CA MET A 125 8.47 4.27 12.29
C MET A 125 7.40 3.61 11.40
N TYR A 126 7.12 2.32 11.63
CA TYR A 126 6.12 1.55 10.90
C TYR A 126 4.88 1.16 11.76
N SER A 127 4.58 1.95 12.80
CA SER A 127 3.38 1.74 13.62
C SER A 127 2.08 2.00 12.84
N GLU A 128 1.00 1.32 13.23
CA GLU A 128 -0.35 1.56 12.68
C GLU A 128 -0.73 3.05 12.74
N ALA A 129 -0.39 3.74 13.84
CA ALA A 129 -0.67 5.17 14.00
C ALA A 129 0.08 6.06 12.99
N ARG A 130 1.32 5.70 12.62
CA ARG A 130 2.04 6.40 11.55
C ARG A 130 1.49 6.09 10.17
N MET A 131 1.10 4.83 9.92
CA MET A 131 0.42 4.43 8.69
C MET A 131 -0.82 5.30 8.47
N VAL A 132 -1.71 5.36 9.47
CA VAL A 132 -2.95 6.16 9.43
C VAL A 132 -2.66 7.65 9.18
N ARG A 133 -1.62 8.21 9.82
CA ARG A 133 -1.21 9.61 9.59
C ARG A 133 -0.73 9.85 8.18
N LEU A 134 0.02 8.92 7.60
CA LEU A 134 0.40 8.99 6.19
C LEU A 134 -0.86 8.93 5.32
N ILE A 135 -1.86 8.09 5.66
CA ILE A 135 -3.16 8.08 4.98
C ILE A 135 -3.84 9.44 4.98
N ALA A 136 -3.88 10.08 6.13
CA ALA A 136 -4.44 11.41 6.26
C ALA A 136 -3.68 12.45 5.42
N SER A 137 -2.36 12.33 5.24
CA SER A 137 -1.58 13.32 4.49
C SER A 137 -1.76 13.24 2.97
N TYR A 138 -2.34 12.17 2.44
CA TYR A 138 -2.66 12.06 1.01
C TYR A 138 -4.17 12.09 0.71
N LYS A 139 -5.02 11.54 1.58
CA LYS A 139 -6.47 11.45 1.36
C LYS A 139 -7.32 12.28 2.31
N GLY A 140 -6.73 12.78 3.40
CA GLY A 140 -7.42 13.60 4.38
C GLY A 140 -7.67 15.04 3.90
N PRO A 141 -8.38 15.84 4.71
CA PRO A 141 -8.79 17.21 4.36
C PRO A 141 -7.60 18.17 4.15
N TYR A 142 -6.42 17.85 4.69
CA TYR A 142 -5.20 18.66 4.58
C TYR A 142 -4.11 17.97 3.75
N GLY A 143 -4.49 16.99 2.92
CA GLY A 143 -3.51 16.29 2.10
C GLY A 143 -2.88 17.19 1.05
N ILE A 144 -1.60 16.97 0.72
CA ILE A 144 -0.84 17.82 -0.22
C ILE A 144 -1.57 17.96 -1.57
N ALA A 145 -2.10 16.86 -2.09
CA ALA A 145 -2.86 16.85 -3.34
C ALA A 145 -4.17 17.67 -3.27
N ARG A 146 -4.80 17.73 -2.09
CA ARG A 146 -6.07 18.43 -1.86
C ARG A 146 -5.84 19.93 -1.67
N LEU A 147 -4.79 20.30 -0.94
CA LEU A 147 -4.32 21.68 -0.84
C LEU A 147 -3.95 22.23 -2.22
N ALA A 148 -3.22 21.46 -3.03
CA ALA A 148 -2.91 21.84 -4.42
C ALA A 148 -4.17 22.00 -5.29
N ALA A 149 -5.22 21.20 -5.03
CA ALA A 149 -6.52 21.30 -5.70
C ALA A 149 -7.47 22.34 -5.09
N GLY A 150 -7.03 23.15 -4.11
CA GLY A 150 -7.85 24.19 -3.48
C GLY A 150 -9.05 23.65 -2.68
N THR A 151 -9.03 22.39 -2.27
CA THR A 151 -10.14 21.76 -1.54
C THR A 151 -9.69 21.25 -0.17
N THR A 152 -10.52 21.47 0.84
CA THR A 152 -10.37 20.89 2.19
C THR A 152 -11.22 19.63 2.38
N LYS A 153 -11.94 19.20 1.35
CA LYS A 153 -12.76 17.99 1.41
C LYS A 153 -11.85 16.77 1.27
N ALA A 154 -11.89 15.89 2.28
CA ALA A 154 -11.25 14.58 2.20
C ALA A 154 -11.76 13.79 0.97
N ALA A 155 -10.97 12.81 0.53
CA ALA A 155 -11.47 11.86 -0.48
C ALA A 155 -12.72 11.15 0.04
N ASP A 156 -13.71 10.92 -0.82
CA ASP A 156 -14.99 10.31 -0.42
C ASP A 156 -14.79 8.92 0.20
N ASN A 157 -13.71 8.22 -0.19
CA ASN A 157 -13.35 6.91 0.31
C ASN A 157 -12.23 6.92 1.38
N PHE A 158 -11.93 8.08 1.99
CA PHE A 158 -10.84 8.23 2.95
C PHE A 158 -10.97 7.28 4.14
N GLN A 159 -12.12 7.30 4.83
CA GLN A 159 -12.32 6.46 6.02
C GLN A 159 -12.24 4.97 5.68
N ALA A 160 -12.87 4.55 4.59
CA ALA A 160 -12.81 3.16 4.13
C ALA A 160 -11.38 2.72 3.77
N SER A 161 -10.57 3.62 3.19
CA SER A 161 -9.14 3.37 2.94
C SER A 161 -8.37 3.15 4.25
N VAL A 162 -8.66 3.95 5.29
CA VAL A 162 -8.08 3.78 6.63
C VAL A 162 -8.48 2.44 7.23
N ASP A 163 -9.76 2.07 7.16
CA ASP A 163 -10.26 0.82 7.75
C ASP A 163 -9.66 -0.41 7.07
N TRP A 164 -9.53 -0.40 5.74
CA TRP A 164 -8.84 -1.46 5.00
C TRP A 164 -7.35 -1.54 5.31
N ALA A 165 -6.67 -0.40 5.45
CA ALA A 165 -5.27 -0.38 5.90
C ALA A 165 -5.11 -0.97 7.30
N ARG A 166 -5.99 -0.63 8.24
CA ARG A 166 -5.99 -1.23 9.58
C ARG A 166 -6.22 -2.72 9.53
N ALA A 167 -7.21 -3.19 8.78
CA ALA A 167 -7.47 -4.61 8.61
C ALA A 167 -6.24 -5.36 8.08
N GLY A 168 -5.59 -4.83 7.03
CA GLY A 168 -4.34 -5.39 6.49
C GLY A 168 -3.22 -5.41 7.53
N TYR A 169 -3.03 -4.32 8.27
CA TYR A 169 -2.04 -4.22 9.33
C TYR A 169 -2.26 -5.25 10.44
N GLN A 170 -3.52 -5.46 10.81
CA GLN A 170 -3.94 -6.40 11.84
C GLN A 170 -3.92 -7.87 11.39
N GLY A 171 -3.72 -8.14 10.09
CA GLY A 171 -3.43 -9.48 9.57
C GLY A 171 -4.56 -10.12 8.79
N TRP A 172 -5.41 -9.31 8.16
CA TRP A 172 -6.54 -9.81 7.39
C TRP A 172 -6.04 -10.75 6.28
N PRO A 173 -6.74 -11.86 5.96
CA PRO A 173 -8.08 -12.26 6.45
C PRO A 173 -8.08 -13.09 7.74
N ASN A 174 -6.92 -13.48 8.26
CA ASN A 174 -6.83 -14.40 9.40
C ASN A 174 -6.99 -13.68 10.75
N ALA A 175 -6.59 -12.41 10.81
CA ALA A 175 -6.71 -11.52 11.95
C ALA A 175 -7.17 -10.14 11.49
N GLY A 176 -7.79 -9.34 12.35
CA GLY A 176 -8.42 -8.08 11.92
C GLY A 176 -9.75 -8.32 11.17
N GLY A 177 -10.77 -7.56 11.55
CA GLY A 177 -12.11 -7.70 10.96
C GLY A 177 -12.15 -7.19 9.53
N GLN A 178 -12.99 -7.80 8.69
CA GLN A 178 -13.34 -7.21 7.40
C GLN A 178 -14.12 -5.89 7.63
N PRO A 179 -13.70 -4.76 7.03
CA PRO A 179 -14.38 -3.48 7.19
C PRO A 179 -15.86 -3.52 6.77
N ALA A 180 -16.65 -2.55 7.25
CA ALA A 180 -18.00 -2.34 6.76
C ALA A 180 -18.01 -1.96 5.27
N SER A 181 -19.07 -2.35 4.57
CA SER A 181 -19.32 -1.99 3.16
C SER A 181 -19.28 -0.47 3.01
N ASP A 182 -18.47 0.09 2.11
CA ASP A 182 -18.45 1.53 1.78
C ASP A 182 -19.23 1.85 0.49
N ARG A 183 -19.88 0.83 -0.08
CA ARG A 183 -20.83 0.95 -1.18
C ARG A 183 -22.14 0.20 -0.84
N PRO A 184 -23.31 0.77 -1.19
CA PRO A 184 -24.61 0.17 -0.87
C PRO A 184 -24.91 -1.09 -1.69
N ASP A 185 -24.43 -1.16 -2.93
CA ASP A 185 -24.57 -2.32 -3.82
C ASP A 185 -23.41 -2.30 -4.86
N CYS A 186 -22.97 -3.47 -5.29
CA CYS A 186 -22.08 -3.67 -6.45
C CYS A 186 -22.90 -3.86 -7.74
N GLY A 187 -24.22 -3.68 -7.67
CA GLY A 187 -25.19 -4.02 -8.70
C GLY A 187 -25.43 -5.53 -8.84
N LYS A 188 -26.30 -5.90 -9.78
CA LYS A 188 -26.63 -7.30 -10.14
C LYS A 188 -25.56 -7.96 -11.02
N CYS A 189 -24.28 -7.69 -10.74
CA CYS A 189 -23.16 -8.21 -11.53
C CYS A 189 -22.10 -8.91 -10.66
N PRO A 190 -22.47 -9.95 -9.87
CA PRO A 190 -21.47 -10.75 -9.21
C PRO A 190 -20.65 -11.51 -10.25
N HIS A 191 -19.44 -11.03 -10.53
CA HIS A 191 -18.47 -11.72 -11.36
C HIS A 191 -17.24 -12.07 -10.55
N LYS A 192 -16.96 -13.37 -10.45
CA LYS A 192 -15.75 -13.82 -9.77
C LYS A 192 -14.56 -13.48 -10.65
N ALA A 193 -13.59 -12.74 -10.09
CA ALA A 193 -12.33 -12.51 -10.76
C ALA A 193 -11.68 -13.86 -11.14
N THR A 194 -11.41 -14.04 -12.44
CA THR A 194 -10.87 -15.29 -12.99
C THR A 194 -9.34 -15.31 -13.00
N CYS A 195 -8.71 -14.15 -12.86
CA CYS A 195 -7.25 -14.01 -12.82
C CYS A 195 -6.73 -13.71 -11.41
N ALA A 196 -5.48 -14.07 -11.17
CA ALA A 196 -4.77 -13.66 -9.97
C ALA A 196 -4.32 -12.20 -10.09
N PHE A 197 -4.80 -11.34 -9.20
CA PHE A 197 -4.31 -9.96 -9.10
C PHE A 197 -2.80 -9.92 -8.79
N GLY A 198 -2.06 -9.02 -9.44
CA GLY A 198 -0.66 -8.68 -9.14
C GLY A 198 -0.52 -7.80 -7.89
N PHE A 199 0.70 -7.54 -7.44
CA PHE A 199 1.00 -6.45 -6.50
C PHE A 199 2.32 -5.79 -6.87
N ARG A 200 2.52 -4.56 -6.41
CA ARG A 200 3.76 -3.81 -6.56
C ARG A 200 4.32 -3.47 -5.18
N TRP A 201 5.63 -3.66 -5.01
CA TRP A 201 6.38 -3.20 -3.84
C TRP A 201 7.73 -2.63 -4.30
N LEU A 202 7.83 -1.31 -4.41
CA LEU A 202 9.01 -0.59 -4.86
C LEU A 202 9.84 -0.10 -3.67
N THR A 203 11.15 -0.02 -3.85
CA THR A 203 12.03 0.80 -3.01
C THR A 203 11.76 2.28 -3.24
N ALA A 204 12.33 3.15 -2.39
CA ALA A 204 12.25 4.60 -2.59
C ALA A 204 12.80 5.03 -3.96
N GLY A 205 13.95 4.49 -4.36
CA GLY A 205 14.57 4.81 -5.65
C GLY A 205 13.72 4.34 -6.84
N GLU A 206 13.21 3.11 -6.80
CA GLU A 206 12.32 2.57 -7.83
C GLU A 206 11.05 3.40 -8.00
N GLY A 207 10.44 3.86 -6.88
CA GLY A 207 9.24 4.71 -6.95
C GLY A 207 9.51 6.11 -7.46
N VAL A 208 10.63 6.73 -7.07
CA VAL A 208 11.05 8.04 -7.61
C VAL A 208 11.30 7.95 -9.11
N ALA A 209 12.03 6.94 -9.58
CA ALA A 209 12.29 6.72 -10.99
C ALA A 209 11.00 6.59 -11.80
N ARG A 210 10.01 5.84 -11.28
CA ARG A 210 8.70 5.68 -11.91
C ARG A 210 7.91 6.99 -12.02
N ILE A 211 8.01 7.88 -11.03
CA ILE A 211 7.36 9.19 -11.10
C ILE A 211 8.07 10.07 -12.11
N ALA A 212 9.40 10.08 -12.12
CA ALA A 212 10.18 10.82 -13.10
C ALA A 212 9.82 10.37 -14.54
N GLU A 213 9.72 9.06 -14.77
CA GLU A 213 9.27 8.50 -16.06
C GLU A 213 7.88 9.03 -16.46
N LYS A 214 6.92 9.09 -15.53
CA LYS A 214 5.60 9.64 -15.80
C LYS A 214 5.59 11.15 -16.08
N MET A 215 6.47 11.90 -15.45
CA MET A 215 6.51 13.37 -15.57
C MET A 215 7.28 13.84 -16.81
N PHE A 216 8.32 13.10 -17.20
CA PHE A 216 9.26 13.53 -18.25
C PHE A 216 9.29 12.60 -19.47
N GLY A 217 8.67 11.42 -19.40
CA GLY A 217 8.73 10.40 -20.44
C GLY A 217 7.64 10.47 -21.51
N GLN A 218 6.83 11.53 -21.57
CA GLN A 218 5.68 11.61 -22.50
C GLN A 218 5.93 12.41 -23.81
N ASP A 219 7.16 12.83 -24.11
CA ASP A 219 7.43 13.66 -25.32
C ASP A 219 7.82 12.85 -26.58
N GLY A 220 7.35 11.60 -26.74
CA GLY A 220 7.95 10.68 -27.73
C GLY A 220 7.06 9.73 -28.54
N SER A 221 5.75 9.94 -28.64
CA SER A 221 4.90 9.11 -29.55
C SER A 221 3.68 9.84 -30.07
#